data_AF-A0A5Q2N131-F1
#
_entry.id   AF-A0A5Q2N131-F1
#
_cell.length_a   1.000
_cell.length_b   1.000
_cell.length_c   1.000
_cell.angle_alpha   90.00
_cell.angle_beta   90.00
_cell.angle_gamma   90.00
#
_symmetry.space_group_name_H-M   'P 1'
#
loop_
_entity.id
_entity.type
_entity.pdbx_description
1 polymer ?
#
loop_
_entity_poly.entity_id
_entity_poly.type
_entity_poly.pdbx_seq_one_letter_code
_entity_poly.pdbx_strand_id
1 'polypeptide(L)'
;MLCQNGSNKNSVVSFGCLSEQDKQYCTEQRNLASYRSKFMQDRDRVLYSRPFLRLAGKTQVYGTGYDDHARNRLTHSLEVAQISKTIASALNLEYGSIIKIDLDLVEAIALGHDIGHTPFGHAGERKLDEILNYEDEDINKRLELPSSPCIDLISIMDKNRGFKHNWQSVRIVNDLSRDFYDFNMELSSITVSGILFHSSLKFTKREEPPQFYLDRYKKQIIVNQGNYVWSLEGLIVEIADEIAQRHHDIEDAISCHYLTPKKVIELLKNSLDELEKRDEKFKNKEIPDGFNNILDEILKANDSSEKELEEYKDTDIFLRQISKYIVNWLVADCVQTTAEQLKEVIKDSEIRDMNIIDDKYEYERRIKKDIVKLSPKTAFADKLLQYRLKKVVLNSRNVQRMDNRGSFIIRKLVLAYITSPQQMPDKTIFSLFREYVKNFYNEHMSEIEKECNRYLFKDAADARNALDYCLNDEKSTEIIFSKEHKVSLDKTKFKLSLLRVIADYIAGMTDSYAEKEYRKLYAIDHDIEA
;
A
#
# COMPACT_ATOMS: atom_id res chain seq x y z
N MET A 1 -27.49 -2.63 4.93
CA MET A 1 -28.32 -2.13 6.05
C MET A 1 -27.62 -2.45 7.36
N LEU A 2 -26.82 -1.52 7.87
CA LEU A 2 -26.39 -1.49 9.28
C LEU A 2 -26.61 -0.05 9.74
N CYS A 3 -27.87 0.26 10.07
CA CYS A 3 -28.33 1.43 10.82
C CYS A 3 -29.87 1.42 10.79
N GLN A 4 -30.51 0.61 11.62
CA GLN A 4 -31.86 0.92 12.11
C GLN A 4 -31.97 0.51 13.58
N ASN A 5 -32.38 1.48 14.39
CA ASN A 5 -32.70 1.37 15.80
C ASN A 5 -33.76 0.28 16.03
N GLY A 6 -33.50 -0.62 16.96
CA GLY A 6 -34.47 -1.61 17.42
C GLY A 6 -33.98 -2.31 18.67
N SER A 7 -34.57 -1.95 19.81
CA SER A 7 -34.39 -2.58 21.11
C SER A 7 -34.66 -4.09 21.04
N ASN A 8 -33.61 -4.90 20.91
CA ASN A 8 -33.64 -6.34 21.15
C ASN A 8 -32.30 -6.78 21.75
N LYS A 9 -32.35 -7.50 22.87
CA LYS A 9 -31.22 -7.84 23.77
C LYS A 9 -30.18 -8.84 23.20
N ASN A 10 -30.07 -8.97 21.87
CA ASN A 10 -29.01 -9.70 21.17
C ASN A 10 -28.35 -8.76 20.13
N SER A 11 -27.77 -7.66 20.60
CA SER A 11 -27.10 -6.70 19.71
C SER A 11 -25.77 -7.27 19.21
N VAL A 12 -25.67 -7.48 17.89
CA VAL A 12 -24.39 -7.72 17.22
C VAL A 12 -23.54 -6.45 17.35
N VAL A 13 -22.33 -6.59 17.87
CA VAL A 13 -21.40 -5.48 18.05
C VAL A 13 -20.56 -5.32 16.78
N SER A 14 -20.54 -4.11 16.22
CA SER A 14 -19.61 -3.74 15.15
C SER A 14 -18.30 -3.26 15.77
N PHE A 15 -17.15 -3.76 15.29
CA PHE A 15 -15.82 -3.38 15.79
C PHE A 15 -15.14 -2.38 14.85
N GLY A 16 -15.07 -1.12 15.25
CA GLY A 16 -14.35 -0.06 14.54
C GLY A 16 -14.84 1.32 14.91
N CYS A 17 -14.10 2.36 14.51
CA CYS A 17 -14.55 3.74 14.66
C CYS A 17 -14.64 4.43 13.30
N LEU A 18 -15.66 5.27 13.11
CA LEU A 18 -15.94 5.98 11.86
C LEU A 18 -15.55 7.45 11.97
N SER A 19 -15.05 8.02 10.87
CA SER A 19 -14.83 9.47 10.76
C SER A 19 -16.16 10.23 10.81
N GLU A 20 -16.10 11.54 11.11
CA GLU A 20 -17.27 12.42 11.01
C GLU A 20 -17.87 12.44 9.61
N GLN A 21 -17.02 12.34 8.57
CA GLN A 21 -17.48 12.21 7.20
C GLN A 21 -18.28 10.92 7.03
N ASP A 22 -17.79 9.77 7.51
CA ASP A 22 -18.54 8.52 7.39
C ASP A 22 -19.84 8.54 8.19
N LYS A 23 -19.91 9.20 9.36
CA LYS A 23 -21.16 9.40 10.10
C LYS A 23 -22.18 10.23 9.30
N GLN A 24 -21.72 11.31 8.66
CA GLN A 24 -22.57 12.15 7.80
C GLN A 24 -22.98 11.43 6.50
N TYR A 25 -22.07 10.69 5.86
CA TYR A 25 -22.36 9.85 4.69
C TYR A 25 -23.24 8.65 5.01
N CYS A 26 -23.26 8.17 6.26
CA CYS A 26 -24.24 7.17 6.71
C CYS A 26 -25.65 7.76 6.79
N THR A 27 -25.78 9.07 7.01
CA THR A 27 -27.07 9.79 7.00
C THR A 27 -27.49 10.30 5.62
N GLU A 28 -26.53 10.71 4.77
CA GLU A 28 -26.78 11.12 3.39
C GLU A 28 -26.62 9.90 2.47
N GLN A 29 -27.74 9.35 2.01
CA GLN A 29 -27.73 8.29 1.01
C GLN A 29 -27.02 8.80 -0.25
N ARG A 30 -25.78 8.33 -0.49
CA ARG A 30 -25.33 8.11 -1.88
C ARG A 30 -26.51 7.43 -2.60
N ASN A 31 -26.75 7.75 -3.86
CA ASN A 31 -27.70 7.00 -4.69
C ASN A 31 -27.16 5.55 -4.85
N LEU A 32 -27.24 4.78 -3.77
CA LEU A 32 -26.87 3.38 -3.69
C LEU A 32 -27.97 2.67 -4.44
N ALA A 33 -27.62 2.08 -5.58
CA ALA A 33 -28.52 1.13 -6.20
C ALA A 33 -28.87 0.07 -5.14
N SER A 34 -30.15 -0.26 -5.01
CA SER A 34 -30.69 -1.07 -3.91
C SER A 34 -30.02 -2.44 -3.73
N TYR A 35 -29.29 -2.91 -4.75
CA TYR A 35 -28.58 -4.19 -4.79
C TYR A 35 -27.10 -4.14 -4.37
N ARG A 36 -26.51 -2.96 -4.07
CA ARG A 36 -25.10 -2.84 -3.64
C ARG A 36 -24.93 -2.11 -2.31
N SER A 37 -24.09 -2.67 -1.44
CA SER A 37 -23.61 -1.99 -0.24
C SER A 37 -22.58 -0.90 -0.60
N LYS A 38 -22.30 0.01 0.34
CA LYS A 38 -21.24 1.02 0.20
C LYS A 38 -19.87 0.37 -0.03
N PHE A 39 -19.58 -0.72 0.69
CA PHE A 39 -18.30 -1.43 0.58
C PHE A 39 -18.17 -2.24 -0.72
N MET A 40 -19.28 -2.77 -1.25
CA MET A 40 -19.30 -3.33 -2.61
C MET A 40 -18.93 -2.26 -3.64
N GLN A 41 -19.42 -1.03 -3.49
CA GLN A 41 -19.04 0.07 -4.39
C GLN A 41 -17.56 0.45 -4.22
N ASP A 42 -17.06 0.52 -2.99
CA ASP A 42 -15.64 0.80 -2.74
C ASP A 42 -14.75 -0.26 -3.41
N ARG A 43 -15.07 -1.54 -3.21
CA ARG A 43 -14.39 -2.67 -3.88
C ARG A 43 -14.42 -2.52 -5.39
N ASP A 44 -15.60 -2.34 -5.97
CA ASP A 44 -15.77 -2.25 -7.42
C ASP A 44 -14.95 -1.07 -7.98
N ARG A 45 -14.96 0.08 -7.29
CA ARG A 45 -14.21 1.27 -7.72
C ARG A 45 -12.70 1.05 -7.70
N VAL A 46 -12.17 0.32 -6.71
CA VAL A 46 -10.76 -0.07 -6.68
C VAL A 46 -10.47 -1.05 -7.81
N LEU A 47 -11.26 -2.11 -7.94
CA LEU A 47 -11.09 -3.19 -8.91
C LEU A 47 -11.05 -2.69 -10.36
N TYR A 48 -11.95 -1.77 -10.73
CA TYR A 48 -12.04 -1.23 -12.10
C TYR A 48 -11.09 -0.05 -12.37
N SER A 49 -10.23 0.30 -11.42
CA SER A 49 -9.37 1.47 -11.55
C SER A 49 -8.10 1.19 -12.34
N ARG A 50 -7.58 2.22 -13.03
CA ARG A 50 -6.28 2.12 -13.70
C ARG A 50 -5.11 1.82 -12.75
N PRO A 51 -5.01 2.44 -11.55
CA PRO A 51 -3.96 2.10 -10.59
C PRO A 51 -3.93 0.62 -10.21
N PHE A 52 -5.09 0.00 -9.99
CA PHE A 52 -5.19 -1.42 -9.71
C PHE A 52 -4.72 -2.28 -10.90
N LEU A 53 -5.16 -1.96 -12.11
CA LEU A 53 -4.71 -2.67 -13.32
C LEU A 53 -3.19 -2.58 -13.54
N ARG A 54 -2.56 -1.46 -13.16
CA ARG A 54 -1.11 -1.29 -13.28
C ARG A 54 -0.31 -2.18 -12.34
N LEU A 55 -0.91 -2.75 -11.29
CA LEU A 55 -0.23 -3.71 -10.42
C LEU A 55 0.24 -4.96 -11.18
N ALA A 56 -0.42 -5.32 -12.30
CA ALA A 56 0.01 -6.42 -13.16
C ALA A 56 1.40 -6.19 -13.77
N GLY A 57 1.78 -4.92 -13.98
CA GLY A 57 3.08 -4.53 -14.52
C GLY A 57 4.09 -4.05 -13.47
N LYS A 58 3.86 -4.36 -12.18
CA LYS A 58 4.73 -3.98 -11.07
C LYS A 58 5.27 -5.21 -10.34
N THR A 59 6.58 -5.23 -10.15
CA THR A 59 7.33 -6.25 -9.41
C THR A 59 6.98 -6.23 -7.93
N GLN A 60 6.86 -7.42 -7.34
CA GLN A 60 6.80 -7.57 -5.88
C GLN A 60 8.20 -7.65 -5.29
N VAL A 61 8.96 -8.71 -5.59
CA VAL A 61 10.35 -8.92 -5.13
C VAL A 61 11.33 -9.11 -6.31
N TYR A 62 10.90 -9.75 -7.41
CA TYR A 62 11.70 -9.96 -8.61
C TYR A 62 11.09 -9.29 -9.83
N GLY A 63 11.97 -8.96 -10.79
CA GLY A 63 11.69 -8.32 -12.08
C GLY A 63 10.56 -9.02 -12.85
N THR A 64 9.57 -8.26 -13.33
CA THR A 64 8.58 -8.78 -14.26
C THR A 64 9.29 -9.15 -15.56
N GLY A 65 9.03 -10.36 -16.08
CA GLY A 65 9.57 -10.83 -17.37
C GLY A 65 10.81 -11.73 -17.33
N TYR A 66 11.25 -12.21 -16.16
CA TYR A 66 12.25 -13.30 -16.08
C TYR A 66 11.63 -14.70 -16.12
N ASP A 67 10.35 -14.81 -15.75
CA ASP A 67 9.56 -16.05 -15.73
C ASP A 67 8.09 -15.68 -15.99
N ASP A 68 7.40 -16.46 -16.82
CA ASP A 68 5.97 -16.30 -17.13
C ASP A 68 5.09 -16.53 -15.90
N HIS A 69 5.63 -17.21 -14.89
CA HIS A 69 4.97 -17.49 -13.62
C HIS A 69 5.41 -16.56 -12.47
N ALA A 70 6.26 -15.57 -12.74
CA ALA A 70 6.69 -14.62 -11.72
C ALA A 70 5.50 -13.81 -11.18
N ARG A 71 5.35 -13.79 -9.85
CA ARG A 71 4.30 -13.04 -9.18
C ARG A 71 4.50 -11.54 -9.36
N ASN A 72 3.39 -10.84 -9.54
CA ASN A 72 3.35 -9.38 -9.58
C ASN A 72 2.50 -8.86 -8.41
N ARG A 73 2.42 -7.54 -8.26
CA ARG A 73 1.63 -6.95 -7.18
C ARG A 73 0.13 -7.22 -7.31
N LEU A 74 -0.38 -7.44 -8.52
CA LEU A 74 -1.79 -7.77 -8.73
C LEU A 74 -2.11 -9.15 -8.16
N THR A 75 -1.31 -10.18 -8.50
CA THR A 75 -1.50 -11.53 -7.96
C THR A 75 -1.39 -11.54 -6.45
N HIS A 76 -0.41 -10.80 -5.90
CA HIS A 76 -0.29 -10.61 -4.46
C HIS A 76 -1.52 -9.98 -3.82
N SER A 77 -2.03 -8.86 -4.35
CA SER A 77 -3.24 -8.23 -3.81
C SER A 77 -4.47 -9.16 -3.88
N LEU A 78 -4.58 -10.02 -4.90
CA LEU A 78 -5.64 -11.02 -4.99
C LEU A 78 -5.49 -12.13 -3.94
N GLU A 79 -4.26 -12.57 -3.65
CA GLU A 79 -3.96 -13.55 -2.60
C GLU A 79 -4.23 -12.98 -1.21
N VAL A 80 -3.84 -11.74 -0.95
CA VAL A 80 -4.19 -11.00 0.29
C VAL A 80 -5.70 -10.90 0.44
N ALA A 81 -6.43 -10.57 -0.63
CA ALA A 81 -7.89 -10.52 -0.60
C ALA A 81 -8.53 -11.90 -0.32
N GLN A 82 -7.94 -12.98 -0.83
CA GLN A 82 -8.42 -14.34 -0.56
C GLN A 82 -8.16 -14.75 0.89
N ILE A 83 -6.93 -14.58 1.39
CA ILE A 83 -6.51 -14.93 2.76
C ILE A 83 -7.32 -14.15 3.79
N SER A 84 -7.43 -12.82 3.60
CA SER A 84 -8.18 -11.95 4.50
C SER A 84 -9.67 -12.30 4.57
N LYS A 85 -10.31 -12.60 3.42
CA LYS A 85 -11.70 -13.10 3.41
C LYS A 85 -11.84 -14.46 4.08
N THR A 86 -10.86 -15.36 3.96
CA THR A 86 -10.87 -16.65 4.66
C THR A 86 -10.82 -16.45 6.17
N ILE A 87 -9.91 -15.60 6.67
CA ILE A 87 -9.83 -15.25 8.09
C ILE A 87 -11.15 -14.63 8.57
N ALA A 88 -11.66 -13.62 7.87
CA ALA A 88 -12.90 -12.94 8.22
C ALA A 88 -14.13 -13.89 8.19
N SER A 89 -14.19 -14.79 7.21
CA SER A 89 -15.28 -15.78 7.10
C SER A 89 -15.23 -16.79 8.25
N ALA A 90 -14.04 -17.28 8.60
CA ALA A 90 -13.87 -18.19 9.73
C ALA A 90 -14.31 -17.54 11.06
N LEU A 91 -13.89 -16.29 11.30
CA LEU A 91 -14.31 -15.52 12.47
C LEU A 91 -15.83 -15.27 12.48
N ASN A 92 -16.44 -14.98 11.33
CA ASN A 92 -17.90 -14.84 11.21
C ASN A 92 -18.65 -16.16 11.45
N LEU A 93 -18.10 -17.31 11.07
CA LEU A 93 -18.74 -18.60 11.35
C LEU A 93 -18.72 -18.91 12.85
N GLU A 94 -17.64 -18.59 13.54
CA GLU A 94 -17.47 -18.88 14.97
C GLU A 94 -18.15 -17.83 15.87
N TYR A 95 -18.17 -16.56 15.46
CA TYR A 95 -18.64 -15.41 16.27
C TYR A 95 -19.65 -14.50 15.58
N GLY A 96 -20.20 -14.87 14.43
CA GLY A 96 -21.10 -14.02 13.63
C GLY A 96 -22.37 -13.54 14.36
N SER A 97 -22.76 -14.24 15.42
CA SER A 97 -23.87 -13.85 16.30
C SER A 97 -23.52 -12.72 17.26
N ILE A 98 -22.22 -12.43 17.44
CA ILE A 98 -21.68 -11.45 18.38
C ILE A 98 -20.94 -10.33 17.64
N ILE A 99 -20.13 -10.67 16.65
CA ILE A 99 -19.34 -9.75 15.83
C ILE A 99 -19.62 -10.07 14.37
N LYS A 100 -19.94 -9.04 13.60
CA LYS A 100 -20.10 -9.18 12.16
C LYS A 100 -18.99 -8.43 11.46
N ILE A 101 -18.16 -9.16 10.73
CA ILE A 101 -17.08 -8.66 9.88
C ILE A 101 -17.60 -8.53 8.45
N ASP A 102 -17.45 -7.36 7.83
CA ASP A 102 -17.93 -7.12 6.48
C ASP A 102 -16.90 -7.58 5.43
N LEU A 103 -17.23 -8.66 4.71
CA LEU A 103 -16.34 -9.25 3.70
C LEU A 103 -16.06 -8.33 2.51
N ASP A 104 -17.00 -7.45 2.15
CA ASP A 104 -16.80 -6.50 1.05
C ASP A 104 -15.83 -5.38 1.49
N LEU A 105 -15.86 -4.98 2.77
CA LEU A 105 -14.89 -4.03 3.32
C LEU A 105 -13.49 -4.63 3.38
N VAL A 106 -13.36 -5.88 3.85
CA VAL A 106 -12.09 -6.63 3.83
C VAL A 106 -11.51 -6.67 2.41
N GLU A 107 -12.33 -7.05 1.43
CA GLU A 107 -11.92 -7.14 0.03
C GLU A 107 -11.55 -5.78 -0.55
N ALA A 108 -12.33 -4.72 -0.27
CA ALA A 108 -12.02 -3.38 -0.75
C ALA A 108 -10.68 -2.86 -0.22
N ILE A 109 -10.38 -3.09 1.06
CA ILE A 109 -9.09 -2.71 1.66
C ILE A 109 -7.96 -3.53 1.05
N ALA A 110 -8.13 -4.86 0.94
CA ALA A 110 -7.12 -5.76 0.39
C ALA A 110 -6.80 -5.46 -1.08
N LEU A 111 -7.76 -5.11 -1.92
CA LEU A 111 -7.48 -4.73 -3.31
C LEU A 111 -6.79 -3.35 -3.40
N GLY A 112 -7.03 -2.48 -2.41
CA GLY A 112 -6.55 -1.10 -2.42
C GLY A 112 -5.19 -0.86 -1.75
N HIS A 113 -4.69 -1.79 -0.93
CA HIS A 113 -3.52 -1.55 -0.08
C HIS A 113 -2.26 -1.19 -0.90
N ASP A 114 -2.07 -1.87 -2.03
CA ASP A 114 -0.82 -1.85 -2.79
C ASP A 114 -0.80 -0.92 -4.02
N ILE A 115 -1.92 -0.27 -4.35
CA ILE A 115 -2.07 0.56 -5.57
C ILE A 115 -1.09 1.74 -5.65
N GLY A 116 -0.56 2.19 -4.50
CA GLY A 116 0.39 3.27 -4.35
C GLY A 116 1.87 2.88 -4.53
N HIS A 117 2.18 1.60 -4.74
CA HIS A 117 3.56 1.19 -4.94
C HIS A 117 4.19 1.80 -6.17
N THR A 118 5.48 2.09 -6.11
CA THR A 118 6.28 2.59 -7.23
C THR A 118 6.70 1.44 -8.15
N PRO A 119 7.12 1.75 -9.39
CA PRO A 119 7.93 0.81 -10.17
C PRO A 119 9.17 0.37 -9.38
N PHE A 120 9.58 -0.88 -9.57
CA PHE A 120 10.71 -1.51 -8.89
C PHE A 120 10.53 -1.62 -7.36
N GLY A 121 9.29 -1.61 -6.88
CA GLY A 121 8.94 -1.88 -5.48
C GLY A 121 9.65 -0.94 -4.48
N HIS A 122 10.24 -1.52 -3.43
CA HIS A 122 10.85 -0.73 -2.36
C HIS A 122 12.06 0.10 -2.83
N ALA A 123 12.75 -0.30 -3.91
CA ALA A 123 13.85 0.50 -4.45
C ALA A 123 13.35 1.84 -5.00
N GLY A 124 12.23 1.84 -5.72
CA GLY A 124 11.59 3.05 -6.22
C GLY A 124 11.05 3.93 -5.09
N GLU A 125 10.41 3.32 -4.08
CA GLU A 125 9.93 4.04 -2.88
C GLU A 125 11.07 4.76 -2.17
N ARG A 126 12.15 4.04 -1.83
CA ARG A 126 13.30 4.62 -1.13
C ARG A 126 13.93 5.76 -1.93
N LYS A 127 14.03 5.61 -3.26
CA LYS A 127 14.61 6.66 -4.11
C LYS A 127 13.72 7.89 -4.20
N LEU A 128 12.39 7.73 -4.35
CA LEU A 128 11.48 8.88 -4.32
C LEU A 128 11.46 9.54 -2.94
N ASP A 129 11.45 8.77 -1.86
CA ASP A 129 11.50 9.31 -0.49
C ASP A 129 12.79 10.10 -0.27
N GLU A 130 13.94 9.56 -0.66
CA GLU A 130 15.23 10.27 -0.60
C GLU A 130 15.20 11.62 -1.30
N ILE A 131 14.53 11.71 -2.46
CA ILE A 131 14.45 12.95 -3.25
C ILE A 131 13.42 13.92 -2.67
N LEU A 132 12.28 13.44 -2.16
CA LEU A 132 11.19 14.28 -1.65
C LEU A 132 11.39 14.70 -0.18
N ASN A 133 12.17 13.93 0.57
CA ASN A 133 12.48 14.13 1.98
C ASN A 133 14.00 14.36 2.16
N TYR A 134 14.57 15.23 1.32
CA TYR A 134 15.99 15.48 1.38
C TYR A 134 16.31 16.43 2.54
N GLU A 135 17.34 16.04 3.30
CA GLU A 135 17.96 16.81 4.39
C GLU A 135 19.47 16.93 4.14
N ASP A 136 19.94 16.41 3.01
CA ASP A 136 21.34 16.33 2.63
C ASP A 136 21.68 17.50 1.71
N GLU A 137 22.60 18.36 2.16
CA GLU A 137 23.10 19.51 1.39
C GLU A 137 23.79 19.06 0.08
N ASP A 138 24.21 17.79 -0.02
CA ASP A 138 24.83 17.22 -1.22
C ASP A 138 23.82 16.53 -2.18
N ILE A 139 22.50 16.63 -1.96
CA ILE A 139 21.51 15.95 -2.82
C ILE A 139 21.66 16.33 -4.30
N ASN A 140 21.97 17.59 -4.59
CA ASN A 140 22.17 18.07 -5.95
C ASN A 140 23.34 17.35 -6.63
N LYS A 141 24.40 17.09 -5.88
CA LYS A 141 25.57 16.34 -6.36
C LYS A 141 25.24 14.86 -6.56
N ARG A 142 24.49 14.23 -5.66
CA ARG A 142 24.08 12.82 -5.77
C ARG A 142 23.12 12.56 -6.93
N LEU A 143 22.28 13.54 -7.25
CA LEU A 143 21.39 13.50 -8.40
C LEU A 143 22.08 13.89 -9.71
N GLU A 144 23.34 14.34 -9.65
CA GLU A 144 24.09 14.84 -10.81
C GLU A 144 23.32 16.00 -11.48
N LEU A 145 22.75 16.91 -10.68
CA LEU A 145 22.01 18.05 -11.21
C LEU A 145 22.96 18.99 -11.99
N PRO A 146 22.50 19.55 -13.13
CA PRO A 146 23.28 20.55 -13.85
C PRO A 146 23.44 21.82 -12.99
N SER A 147 24.39 22.69 -13.35
CA SER A 147 24.68 23.92 -12.60
C SER A 147 23.50 24.90 -12.49
N SER A 148 22.48 24.76 -13.35
CA SER A 148 21.28 25.60 -13.33
C SER A 148 20.04 24.77 -13.68
N PRO A 149 19.52 23.96 -12.73
CA PRO A 149 18.31 23.18 -12.94
C PRO A 149 17.07 24.06 -12.82
N CYS A 150 15.98 23.70 -13.50
CA CYS A 150 14.70 24.42 -13.38
C CYS A 150 14.15 24.35 -11.93
N ILE A 151 14.32 23.20 -11.30
CA ILE A 151 14.14 23.02 -9.86
C ILE A 151 15.51 22.83 -9.22
N ASP A 152 15.99 23.87 -8.53
CA ASP A 152 17.01 23.66 -7.50
C ASP A 152 16.30 23.08 -6.28
N LEU A 153 16.57 21.81 -5.98
CA LEU A 153 15.96 21.14 -4.85
C LEU A 153 16.24 21.96 -3.61
N ILE A 154 17.50 22.22 -3.26
CA ILE A 154 17.91 22.96 -2.05
C ILE A 154 17.04 24.20 -1.78
N SER A 155 16.75 25.01 -2.80
CA SER A 155 15.90 26.21 -2.68
C SER A 155 14.45 25.97 -2.23
N ILE A 156 13.90 24.77 -2.42
CA ILE A 156 12.51 24.40 -2.11
C ILE A 156 12.40 23.38 -0.97
N MET A 157 13.36 23.38 -0.04
CA MET A 157 13.46 22.36 1.02
C MET A 157 12.25 22.34 1.94
N ASP A 158 11.61 21.19 2.01
CA ASP A 158 10.42 20.98 2.82
C ASP A 158 10.53 19.69 3.60
N LYS A 159 10.93 19.84 4.87
CA LYS A 159 10.99 18.74 5.85
C LYS A 159 9.61 18.16 6.20
N ASN A 160 8.51 18.72 5.69
CA ASN A 160 7.17 18.17 5.87
C ASN A 160 6.69 17.35 4.66
N ARG A 161 7.62 16.84 3.84
CA ARG A 161 7.31 15.96 2.70
C ARG A 161 8.05 14.62 2.76
N GLY A 162 7.80 13.79 1.75
CA GLY A 162 8.34 12.45 1.61
C GLY A 162 7.46 11.56 0.74
N PHE A 163 7.91 10.33 0.53
CA PHE A 163 7.20 9.35 -0.27
C PHE A 163 7.07 8.01 0.48
N LYS A 164 5.87 7.45 0.48
CA LYS A 164 5.55 6.16 1.09
C LYS A 164 4.34 5.57 0.36
N HIS A 165 4.40 4.31 -0.03
CA HIS A 165 3.37 3.67 -0.85
C HIS A 165 1.96 3.74 -0.24
N ASN A 166 1.79 3.49 1.07
CA ASN A 166 0.48 3.55 1.72
C ASN A 166 -0.15 4.96 1.67
N TRP A 167 0.63 6.01 1.91
CA TRP A 167 0.19 7.39 1.72
C TRP A 167 -0.07 7.72 0.25
N GLN A 168 0.71 7.13 -0.66
CA GLN A 168 0.44 7.24 -2.08
C GLN A 168 -0.86 6.52 -2.48
N SER A 169 -1.21 5.39 -1.87
CA SER A 169 -2.50 4.71 -2.07
C SER A 169 -3.65 5.63 -1.63
N VAL A 170 -3.55 6.26 -0.44
CA VAL A 170 -4.51 7.26 0.04
C VAL A 170 -4.64 8.45 -0.93
N ARG A 171 -3.51 8.94 -1.45
CA ARG A 171 -3.49 10.01 -2.44
C ARG A 171 -4.12 9.59 -3.77
N ILE A 172 -3.88 8.36 -4.21
CA ILE A 172 -4.47 7.81 -5.44
C ILE A 172 -5.99 7.76 -5.32
N VAL A 173 -6.53 7.23 -4.21
CA VAL A 173 -7.98 7.09 -4.07
C VAL A 173 -8.68 8.43 -3.87
N ASN A 174 -8.05 9.39 -3.17
CA ASN A 174 -8.66 10.67 -2.84
C ASN A 174 -8.42 11.77 -3.85
N ASP A 175 -7.32 11.75 -4.61
CA ASP A 175 -6.90 12.91 -5.43
C ASP A 175 -6.61 12.59 -6.90
N LEU A 176 -6.07 11.41 -7.21
CA LEU A 176 -5.51 11.13 -8.53
C LEU A 176 -6.44 10.27 -9.41
N SER A 177 -7.19 9.34 -8.82
CA SER A 177 -8.03 8.39 -9.55
C SER A 177 -9.32 9.05 -9.98
N ARG A 178 -9.34 9.50 -11.24
CA ARG A 178 -10.41 10.29 -11.85
C ARG A 178 -11.21 9.51 -12.91
N ASP A 179 -11.23 8.18 -12.75
CA ASP A 179 -11.73 7.20 -13.73
C ASP A 179 -13.28 7.10 -13.79
N PHE A 180 -14.01 7.62 -12.79
CA PHE A 180 -15.47 7.50 -12.70
C PHE A 180 -16.16 8.86 -12.85
N TYR A 181 -16.68 9.16 -14.05
CA TYR A 181 -17.65 10.24 -14.30
C TYR A 181 -17.34 11.56 -13.55
N ASP A 182 -16.14 12.06 -13.74
CA ASP A 182 -15.67 13.34 -13.19
C ASP A 182 -15.32 13.43 -11.70
N PHE A 183 -15.56 12.38 -10.91
CA PHE A 183 -15.22 12.33 -9.48
C PHE A 183 -13.97 11.49 -9.18
N ASN A 184 -13.44 11.67 -7.97
CA ASN A 184 -12.42 10.77 -7.42
C ASN A 184 -13.08 9.42 -7.06
N MET A 185 -12.31 8.41 -6.64
CA MET A 185 -12.91 7.14 -6.22
C MET A 185 -13.86 7.30 -5.03
N GLU A 186 -13.72 8.35 -4.22
CA GLU A 186 -14.62 8.65 -3.10
C GLU A 186 -14.90 7.41 -2.23
N LEU A 187 -13.86 6.69 -1.83
CA LEU A 187 -14.02 5.51 -0.98
C LEU A 187 -14.50 5.93 0.43
N SER A 188 -15.09 5.00 1.17
CA SER A 188 -15.42 5.21 2.59
C SER A 188 -14.15 5.54 3.39
N SER A 189 -14.26 6.38 4.41
CA SER A 189 -13.11 6.75 5.24
C SER A 189 -12.50 5.53 5.94
N ILE A 190 -13.35 4.60 6.39
CA ILE A 190 -12.91 3.29 6.94
C ILE A 190 -12.09 2.45 5.94
N THR A 191 -12.47 2.45 4.66
CA THR A 191 -11.73 1.78 3.58
C THR A 191 -10.39 2.46 3.33
N VAL A 192 -10.39 3.80 3.23
CA VAL A 192 -9.16 4.61 3.07
C VAL A 192 -8.21 4.39 4.25
N SER A 193 -8.75 4.31 5.46
CA SER A 193 -7.97 4.08 6.67
C SER A 193 -7.36 2.67 6.69
N GLY A 194 -8.14 1.63 6.36
CA GLY A 194 -7.61 0.28 6.21
C GLY A 194 -6.47 0.20 5.18
N ILE A 195 -6.61 0.89 4.05
CA ILE A 195 -5.57 1.02 3.02
C ILE A 195 -4.32 1.72 3.58
N LEU A 196 -4.46 2.72 4.45
CA LEU A 196 -3.33 3.45 5.02
C LEU A 196 -2.56 2.61 6.05
N PHE A 197 -3.29 1.96 6.97
CA PHE A 197 -2.71 1.32 8.16
C PHE A 197 -2.30 -0.14 7.96
N HIS A 198 -2.44 -0.72 6.77
CA HIS A 198 -2.00 -2.09 6.48
C HIS A 198 -0.49 -2.31 6.72
N SER A 199 0.31 -1.25 6.77
CA SER A 199 1.76 -1.33 6.95
C SER A 199 2.30 -0.11 7.71
N SER A 200 3.60 -0.15 8.04
CA SER A 200 4.25 0.89 8.83
C SER A 200 4.12 2.29 8.19
N LEU A 201 3.70 3.26 9.01
CA LEU A 201 3.66 4.66 8.63
C LEU A 201 5.03 5.36 8.72
N LYS A 202 6.06 4.67 9.21
CA LYS A 202 7.40 5.24 9.36
C LYS A 202 8.01 5.48 7.98
N PHE A 203 8.61 6.65 7.81
CA PHE A 203 9.41 6.98 6.64
C PHE A 203 10.89 6.75 6.97
N THR A 204 11.75 6.74 5.96
CA THR A 204 13.17 6.36 6.10
C THR A 204 13.90 7.12 7.22
N LYS A 205 13.56 8.40 7.42
CA LYS A 205 14.23 9.30 8.38
C LYS A 205 13.32 9.84 9.48
N ARG A 206 12.08 9.38 9.60
CA ARG A 206 11.12 9.90 10.60
C ARG A 206 10.18 8.81 11.10
N GLU A 207 9.89 8.88 12.39
CA GLU A 207 8.92 7.97 13.00
C GLU A 207 7.47 8.41 12.72
N GLU A 208 7.24 9.72 12.69
CA GLU A 208 5.91 10.31 12.46
C GLU A 208 5.68 10.69 10.99
N PRO A 209 4.46 10.54 10.47
CA PRO A 209 4.11 10.96 9.12
C PRO A 209 4.34 12.46 8.88
N PRO A 210 4.71 12.88 7.66
CA PRO A 210 4.80 14.29 7.32
C PRO A 210 3.47 15.03 7.51
N GLN A 211 3.52 16.22 8.12
CA GLN A 211 2.32 17.03 8.43
C GLN A 211 1.47 17.32 7.19
N PHE A 212 2.09 17.45 6.01
CA PHE A 212 1.40 17.59 4.72
C PHE A 212 0.31 16.54 4.50
N TYR A 213 0.59 15.27 4.80
CA TYR A 213 -0.37 14.19 4.61
C TYR A 213 -1.47 14.22 5.67
N LEU A 214 -1.10 14.50 6.92
CA LEU A 214 -2.03 14.60 8.05
C LEU A 214 -3.04 15.72 7.82
N ASP A 215 -2.59 16.91 7.41
CA ASP A 215 -3.46 18.05 7.15
C ASP A 215 -4.40 17.78 5.96
N ARG A 216 -3.87 17.19 4.89
CA ARG A 216 -4.63 16.94 3.66
C ARG A 216 -5.72 15.88 3.83
N TYR A 217 -5.45 14.82 4.59
CA TYR A 217 -6.35 13.66 4.72
C TYR A 217 -6.99 13.53 6.10
N LYS A 218 -6.87 14.56 6.96
CA LYS A 218 -7.40 14.59 8.32
C LYS A 218 -8.85 14.09 8.40
N LYS A 219 -9.72 14.56 7.51
CA LYS A 219 -11.16 14.24 7.53
C LYS A 219 -11.46 12.77 7.22
N GLN A 220 -10.59 12.12 6.46
CA GLN A 220 -10.73 10.72 6.03
C GLN A 220 -10.09 9.75 7.02
N ILE A 221 -9.07 10.16 7.76
CA ILE A 221 -8.28 9.23 8.58
C ILE A 221 -8.37 9.51 10.08
N ILE A 222 -8.90 10.67 10.50
CA ILE A 222 -9.00 11.08 11.90
C ILE A 222 -10.46 11.23 12.34
N VAL A 223 -10.78 10.76 13.55
CA VAL A 223 -12.07 10.95 14.22
C VAL A 223 -12.06 12.16 15.17
N ASN A 224 -13.23 12.60 15.65
CA ASN A 224 -13.30 13.60 16.74
C ASN A 224 -12.42 13.14 17.91
N GLN A 225 -11.61 14.04 18.46
CA GLN A 225 -10.52 13.79 19.46
C GLN A 225 -9.13 13.44 18.91
N GLY A 226 -8.94 13.35 17.58
CA GLY A 226 -7.59 13.23 17.00
C GLY A 226 -7.05 11.81 16.85
N ASN A 227 -7.86 10.79 17.16
CA ASN A 227 -7.51 9.39 16.95
C ASN A 227 -7.69 8.95 15.50
N TYR A 228 -6.95 7.93 15.06
CA TYR A 228 -7.13 7.35 13.73
C TYR A 228 -8.38 6.48 13.63
N VAL A 229 -9.03 6.55 12.48
CA VAL A 229 -10.09 5.64 12.03
C VAL A 229 -9.52 4.22 11.96
N TRP A 230 -10.24 3.21 12.46
CA TRP A 230 -9.78 1.82 12.40
C TRP A 230 -10.96 0.86 12.32
N SER A 231 -10.69 -0.37 11.86
CA SER A 231 -11.67 -1.44 11.78
C SER A 231 -11.01 -2.80 11.99
N LEU A 232 -11.79 -3.80 12.41
CA LEU A 232 -11.31 -5.17 12.52
C LEU A 232 -10.92 -5.71 11.14
N GLU A 233 -11.64 -5.32 10.09
CA GLU A 233 -11.36 -5.65 8.69
C GLU A 233 -9.96 -5.17 8.27
N GLY A 234 -9.56 -3.95 8.63
CA GLY A 234 -8.25 -3.42 8.32
C GLY A 234 -7.12 -4.20 9.00
N LEU A 235 -7.31 -4.59 10.27
CA LEU A 235 -6.35 -5.42 11.01
C LEU A 235 -6.23 -6.84 10.42
N ILE A 236 -7.35 -7.40 9.92
CA ILE A 236 -7.35 -8.68 9.20
C ILE A 236 -6.56 -8.57 7.90
N VAL A 237 -6.66 -7.46 7.17
CA VAL A 237 -5.86 -7.25 5.95
C VAL A 237 -4.37 -7.09 6.28
N GLU A 238 -4.02 -6.36 7.34
CA GLU A 238 -2.62 -6.22 7.78
C GLU A 238 -1.96 -7.59 8.04
N ILE A 239 -2.61 -8.48 8.78
CA ILE A 239 -2.05 -9.82 9.03
C ILE A 239 -2.08 -10.71 7.78
N ALA A 240 -3.10 -10.58 6.92
CA ALA A 240 -3.21 -11.35 5.69
C ALA A 240 -2.13 -10.98 4.67
N ASP A 241 -1.79 -9.69 4.57
CA ASP A 241 -0.68 -9.18 3.76
C ASP A 241 0.65 -9.82 4.18
N GLU A 242 0.91 -9.79 5.48
CA GLU A 242 2.07 -10.42 6.08
C GLU A 242 2.09 -11.94 5.80
N ILE A 243 0.99 -12.68 6.02
CA ILE A 243 0.88 -14.13 5.69
C ILE A 243 1.14 -14.39 4.21
N ALA A 244 0.59 -13.56 3.31
CA ALA A 244 0.80 -13.68 1.88
C ALA A 244 2.30 -13.54 1.55
N GLN A 245 2.94 -12.49 2.07
CA GLN A 245 4.37 -12.28 1.84
C GLN A 245 5.24 -13.48 2.28
N ARG A 246 4.82 -14.24 3.30
CA ARG A 246 5.58 -15.42 3.76
C ARG A 246 5.68 -16.54 2.74
N HIS A 247 4.58 -16.90 2.09
CA HIS A 247 4.64 -17.96 1.08
C HIS A 247 5.33 -17.47 -0.20
N HIS A 248 5.21 -16.17 -0.53
CA HIS A 248 5.92 -15.58 -1.66
C HIS A 248 7.42 -15.64 -1.45
N ASP A 249 7.92 -15.22 -0.27
CA ASP A 249 9.35 -15.24 0.05
C ASP A 249 9.96 -16.66 -0.08
N ILE A 250 9.18 -17.71 0.23
CA ILE A 250 9.60 -19.11 0.10
C ILE A 250 9.62 -19.56 -1.36
N GLU A 251 8.55 -19.27 -2.08
CA GLU A 251 8.43 -19.61 -3.50
C GLU A 251 9.55 -18.96 -4.30
N ASP A 252 9.72 -17.66 -4.11
CA ASP A 252 10.78 -16.85 -4.70
C ASP A 252 12.19 -17.40 -4.40
N ALA A 253 12.44 -17.80 -3.15
CA ALA A 253 13.74 -18.34 -2.76
C ALA A 253 14.06 -19.68 -3.47
N ILE A 254 13.04 -20.50 -3.74
CA ILE A 254 13.19 -21.79 -4.42
C ILE A 254 13.25 -21.60 -5.94
N SER A 255 12.33 -20.83 -6.51
CA SER A 255 12.25 -20.57 -7.96
C SER A 255 13.51 -19.86 -8.47
N CYS A 256 14.13 -19.01 -7.65
CA CYS A 256 15.42 -18.39 -7.98
C CYS A 256 16.64 -19.25 -7.64
N HIS A 257 16.44 -20.50 -7.21
CA HIS A 257 17.48 -21.45 -6.81
C HIS A 257 18.41 -20.95 -5.69
N TYR A 258 17.93 -20.05 -4.83
CA TYR A 258 18.69 -19.60 -3.65
C TYR A 258 18.55 -20.56 -2.48
N LEU A 259 17.42 -21.27 -2.39
CA LEU A 259 17.17 -22.32 -1.42
C LEU A 259 16.67 -23.57 -2.13
N THR A 260 17.13 -24.73 -1.65
CA THR A 260 16.53 -26.01 -2.01
C THR A 260 15.32 -26.29 -1.11
N PRO A 261 14.36 -27.12 -1.54
CA PRO A 261 13.27 -27.60 -0.70
C PRO A 261 13.74 -28.11 0.67
N LYS A 262 14.82 -28.91 0.68
CA LYS A 262 15.49 -29.41 1.89
C LYS A 262 15.93 -28.28 2.82
N LYS A 263 16.51 -27.20 2.28
CA LYS A 263 16.96 -26.07 3.10
C LYS A 263 15.80 -25.27 3.66
N VAL A 264 14.71 -25.11 2.91
CA VAL A 264 13.48 -24.48 3.43
C VAL A 264 12.91 -25.28 4.59
N ILE A 265 12.82 -26.61 4.46
CA ILE A 265 12.41 -27.50 5.56
C ILE A 265 13.32 -27.32 6.78
N GLU A 266 14.64 -27.29 6.59
CA GLU A 266 15.60 -27.10 7.68
C GLU A 266 15.42 -25.73 8.37
N LEU A 267 15.20 -24.66 7.59
CA LEU A 267 14.94 -23.32 8.15
C LEU A 267 13.65 -23.28 8.96
N LEU A 268 12.59 -23.93 8.47
CA LEU A 268 11.31 -24.06 9.17
C LEU A 268 11.46 -24.84 10.49
N LYS A 269 12.07 -26.03 10.44
CA LYS A 269 12.37 -26.85 11.63
C LYS A 269 13.18 -26.06 12.65
N ASN A 270 14.29 -25.47 12.23
CA ASN A 270 15.15 -24.70 13.12
C ASN A 270 14.42 -23.48 13.72
N SER A 271 13.44 -22.89 13.01
CA SER A 271 12.67 -21.77 13.54
C SER A 271 11.68 -22.20 14.63
N LEU A 272 11.16 -23.42 14.53
CA LEU A 272 10.30 -24.04 15.54
C LEU A 272 11.11 -24.62 16.70
N ASP A 273 12.26 -25.25 16.46
CA ASP A 273 13.12 -25.83 17.50
C ASP A 273 13.75 -24.76 18.41
N GLU A 274 14.11 -23.59 17.86
CA GLU A 274 14.62 -22.47 18.67
C GLU A 274 13.58 -21.97 19.68
N LEU A 275 12.29 -22.19 19.40
CA LEU A 275 11.19 -21.84 20.28
C LEU A 275 11.18 -22.73 21.54
N GLU A 276 11.38 -24.04 21.35
CA GLU A 276 11.41 -25.01 22.45
C GLU A 276 12.62 -24.79 23.37
N LYS A 277 13.75 -24.32 22.82
CA LYS A 277 15.01 -24.14 23.55
C LYS A 277 15.08 -22.86 24.38
N ARG A 278 14.42 -21.77 23.96
CA ARG A 278 14.60 -20.44 24.57
C ARG A 278 13.60 -20.09 25.67
N ASP A 279 12.50 -20.81 25.82
CA ASP A 279 11.46 -20.40 26.76
C ASP A 279 10.91 -21.58 27.58
N GLU A 280 11.21 -21.57 28.89
CA GLU A 280 10.75 -22.59 29.84
C GLU A 280 9.22 -22.67 29.94
N LYS A 281 8.50 -21.58 29.62
CA LYS A 281 7.01 -21.57 29.58
C LYS A 281 6.43 -22.40 28.44
N PHE A 282 7.20 -22.71 27.41
CA PHE A 282 6.73 -23.42 26.21
C PHE A 282 7.23 -24.87 26.13
N LYS A 283 8.09 -25.33 27.06
CA LYS A 283 8.63 -26.70 27.13
C LYS A 283 7.58 -27.83 27.09
N ASN A 284 6.32 -27.53 27.39
CA ASN A 284 5.23 -28.52 27.46
C ASN A 284 4.00 -28.19 26.59
N LYS A 285 4.08 -27.20 25.68
CA LYS A 285 3.00 -26.93 24.72
C LYS A 285 3.37 -27.56 23.39
N GLU A 286 2.66 -28.63 23.03
CA GLU A 286 2.82 -29.34 21.75
C GLU A 286 2.92 -28.33 20.60
N ILE A 287 3.87 -28.57 19.69
CA ILE A 287 3.80 -28.01 18.33
C ILE A 287 2.40 -28.42 17.82
N PRO A 288 1.57 -27.52 17.28
CA PRO A 288 0.24 -27.91 16.80
C PRO A 288 0.37 -29.20 15.98
N ASP A 289 -0.39 -30.23 16.34
CA ASP A 289 -0.25 -31.60 15.78
C ASP A 289 -0.22 -31.62 14.25
N GLY A 290 -0.79 -30.60 13.62
CA GLY A 290 -0.66 -30.33 12.19
C GLY A 290 0.78 -30.31 11.69
N PHE A 291 1.74 -29.59 12.29
CA PHE A 291 3.03 -29.35 11.65
C PHE A 291 3.92 -30.60 11.54
N ASN A 292 4.01 -31.42 12.59
CA ASN A 292 4.77 -32.68 12.54
C ASN A 292 4.09 -33.67 11.58
N ASN A 293 2.75 -33.72 11.59
CA ASN A 293 1.99 -34.51 10.62
C ASN A 293 2.16 -33.99 9.18
N ILE A 294 2.29 -32.68 8.96
CA ILE A 294 2.52 -32.05 7.66
C ILE A 294 3.89 -32.41 7.12
N LEU A 295 4.91 -32.31 7.97
CA LEU A 295 6.26 -32.64 7.58
C LEU A 295 6.38 -34.13 7.29
N ASP A 296 5.74 -34.96 8.12
CA ASP A 296 5.60 -36.39 7.88
C ASP A 296 4.74 -36.70 6.65
N GLU A 297 3.70 -35.92 6.33
CA GLU A 297 2.86 -36.07 5.12
C GLU A 297 3.64 -35.69 3.87
N ILE A 298 4.42 -34.59 3.90
CA ILE A 298 5.30 -34.20 2.81
C ILE A 298 6.39 -35.27 2.61
N LEU A 299 6.94 -35.83 3.69
CA LEU A 299 7.93 -36.90 3.60
C LEU A 299 7.31 -38.24 3.16
N LYS A 300 6.10 -38.59 3.63
CA LYS A 300 5.38 -39.84 3.31
C LYS A 300 4.77 -39.83 1.90
N ALA A 301 4.24 -38.69 1.44
CA ALA A 301 3.65 -38.57 0.10
C ALA A 301 4.67 -38.77 -1.03
N ASN A 302 5.97 -38.70 -0.72
CA ASN A 302 7.03 -38.77 -1.72
C ASN A 302 7.89 -40.03 -1.64
N ASP A 303 7.63 -40.96 -0.70
CA ASP A 303 8.26 -42.30 -0.61
C ASP A 303 9.80 -42.30 -0.76
N SER A 304 10.46 -41.21 -0.33
CA SER A 304 11.88 -40.97 -0.61
C SER A 304 12.69 -40.65 0.65
N SER A 305 13.93 -41.12 0.65
CA SER A 305 14.89 -40.95 1.75
C SER A 305 15.43 -39.50 1.82
N GLU A 306 15.99 -39.07 2.96
CA GLU A 306 16.61 -37.73 3.12
C GLU A 306 17.71 -37.38 2.07
N LYS A 307 18.21 -38.38 1.34
CA LYS A 307 19.16 -38.24 0.23
C LYS A 307 18.52 -37.87 -1.11
N GLU A 308 17.25 -38.18 -1.35
CA GLU A 308 16.55 -37.89 -2.62
C GLU A 308 15.95 -36.48 -2.65
N LEU A 309 15.85 -35.80 -1.50
CA LEU A 309 15.47 -34.38 -1.39
C LEU A 309 16.45 -33.41 -2.08
N GLU A 310 17.68 -33.85 -2.40
CA GLU A 310 18.65 -33.08 -3.19
C GLU A 310 18.36 -33.11 -4.70
N GLU A 311 17.57 -34.07 -5.17
CA GLU A 311 17.12 -34.23 -6.56
C GLU A 311 15.58 -34.23 -6.62
N TYR A 312 14.94 -33.22 -6.03
CA TYR A 312 13.48 -33.09 -6.11
C TYR A 312 13.06 -32.91 -7.58
N LYS A 313 12.61 -34.00 -8.22
CA LYS A 313 12.25 -34.01 -9.65
C LYS A 313 11.05 -33.12 -9.98
N ASP A 314 10.27 -32.71 -8.98
CA ASP A 314 9.06 -31.90 -9.16
C ASP A 314 8.96 -30.78 -8.10
N THR A 315 9.84 -29.79 -8.20
CA THR A 315 9.89 -28.59 -7.34
C THR A 315 8.53 -27.90 -7.22
N ASP A 316 7.71 -27.95 -8.27
CA ASP A 316 6.39 -27.31 -8.32
C ASP A 316 5.39 -27.98 -7.37
N ILE A 317 5.41 -29.31 -7.26
CA ILE A 317 4.59 -30.04 -6.29
C ILE A 317 4.96 -29.63 -4.87
N PHE A 318 6.25 -29.56 -4.57
CA PHE A 318 6.73 -29.11 -3.25
C PHE A 318 6.27 -27.69 -2.94
N LEU A 319 6.41 -26.76 -3.88
CA LEU A 319 5.99 -25.36 -3.74
C LEU A 319 4.50 -25.25 -3.41
N ARG A 320 3.64 -25.98 -4.14
CA ARG A 320 2.19 -25.97 -3.87
C ARG A 320 1.84 -26.52 -2.50
N GLN A 321 2.52 -27.59 -2.08
CA GLN A 321 2.34 -28.18 -0.76
C GLN A 321 2.77 -27.22 0.33
N ILE A 322 4.01 -26.72 0.29
CA ILE A 322 4.56 -25.87 1.36
C ILE A 322 3.79 -24.56 1.50
N SER A 323 3.41 -23.93 0.38
CA SER A 323 2.59 -22.71 0.38
C SER A 323 1.23 -22.95 1.03
N LYS A 324 0.53 -24.04 0.65
CA LYS A 324 -0.74 -24.43 1.28
C LYS A 324 -0.59 -24.60 2.79
N TYR A 325 0.46 -25.31 3.23
CA TYR A 325 0.66 -25.62 4.63
C TYR A 325 1.00 -24.38 5.48
N ILE A 326 1.87 -23.51 4.99
CA ILE A 326 2.26 -22.30 5.72
C ILE A 326 1.08 -21.33 5.83
N VAL A 327 0.34 -21.12 4.74
CA VAL A 327 -0.86 -20.28 4.76
C VAL A 327 -1.89 -20.85 5.73
N ASN A 328 -2.20 -22.15 5.65
CA ASN A 328 -3.17 -22.78 6.56
C ASN A 328 -2.74 -22.72 8.02
N TRP A 329 -1.45 -22.95 8.32
CA TRP A 329 -0.92 -22.88 9.68
C TRP A 329 -1.08 -21.48 10.27
N LEU A 330 -0.62 -20.45 9.55
CA LEU A 330 -0.68 -19.06 10.02
C LEU A 330 -2.13 -18.56 10.12
N VAL A 331 -2.98 -18.92 9.15
CA VAL A 331 -4.42 -18.56 9.16
C VAL A 331 -5.13 -19.23 10.34
N ALA A 332 -4.92 -20.53 10.56
CA ALA A 332 -5.57 -21.24 11.67
C ALA A 332 -5.18 -20.67 13.04
N ASP A 333 -3.88 -20.42 13.25
CA ASP A 333 -3.37 -19.81 14.48
C ASP A 333 -3.89 -18.37 14.66
N CYS A 334 -3.93 -17.57 13.59
CA CYS A 334 -4.49 -16.22 13.60
C CYS A 334 -5.98 -16.24 13.96
N VAL A 335 -6.79 -17.10 13.34
CA VAL A 335 -8.23 -17.20 13.61
C VAL A 335 -8.45 -17.60 15.06
N GLN A 336 -7.79 -18.66 15.54
CA GLN A 336 -7.92 -19.12 16.92
C GLN A 336 -7.48 -18.05 17.93
N THR A 337 -6.32 -17.43 17.72
CA THR A 337 -5.80 -16.40 18.63
C THR A 337 -6.72 -15.19 18.65
N THR A 338 -7.17 -14.73 17.48
CA THR A 338 -8.08 -13.59 17.35
C THR A 338 -9.42 -13.89 18.03
N ALA A 339 -9.96 -15.09 17.83
CA ALA A 339 -11.16 -15.59 18.48
C ALA A 339 -11.07 -15.55 20.02
N GLU A 340 -9.95 -16.00 20.59
CA GLU A 340 -9.68 -15.94 22.03
C GLU A 340 -9.61 -14.48 22.53
N GLN A 341 -8.91 -13.59 21.81
CA GLN A 341 -8.83 -12.18 22.17
C GLN A 341 -10.21 -11.49 22.12
N LEU A 342 -11.00 -11.76 21.08
CA LEU A 342 -12.35 -11.21 20.95
C LEU A 342 -13.27 -11.69 22.08
N LYS A 343 -13.19 -12.97 22.50
CA LYS A 343 -13.92 -13.47 23.67
C LYS A 343 -13.59 -12.69 24.93
N GLU A 344 -12.31 -12.42 25.18
CA GLU A 344 -11.87 -11.68 26.37
C GLU A 344 -12.35 -10.22 26.33
N VAL A 345 -12.25 -9.57 25.17
CA VAL A 345 -12.76 -8.21 24.97
C VAL A 345 -14.28 -8.14 25.15
N ILE A 346 -15.05 -9.09 24.62
CA ILE A 346 -16.52 -9.09 24.74
C ILE A 346 -17.02 -9.39 26.16
N LYS A 347 -16.27 -10.19 26.94
CA LYS A 347 -16.64 -10.50 28.33
C LYS A 347 -16.54 -9.27 29.24
N ASP A 348 -15.70 -8.30 28.88
CA ASP A 348 -15.64 -7.02 29.58
C ASP A 348 -16.94 -6.24 29.28
N SER A 349 -17.87 -6.23 30.24
CA SER A 349 -19.28 -5.87 30.07
C SER A 349 -19.55 -4.42 29.62
N GLU A 350 -18.51 -3.59 29.50
CA GLU A 350 -18.57 -2.20 29.03
C GLU A 350 -18.54 -2.07 27.49
N ILE A 351 -18.27 -3.15 26.73
CA ILE A 351 -17.99 -3.08 25.28
C ILE A 351 -19.24 -3.31 24.39
N ARG A 352 -20.43 -3.54 24.98
CA ARG A 352 -21.65 -3.83 24.20
C ARG A 352 -22.23 -2.65 23.41
N ASP A 353 -21.80 -1.42 23.70
CA ASP A 353 -22.23 -0.18 23.02
C ASP A 353 -21.06 0.48 22.26
N MET A 354 -20.40 -0.24 21.35
CA MET A 354 -19.28 0.31 20.54
C MET A 354 -19.67 1.29 19.42
N ASN A 355 -20.83 1.96 19.53
CA ASN A 355 -21.07 3.20 18.79
C ASN A 355 -20.49 4.44 19.48
N ILE A 356 -19.95 4.29 20.70
CA ILE A 356 -19.35 5.38 21.48
C ILE A 356 -18.11 4.86 22.20
N ILE A 357 -16.93 4.99 21.59
CA ILE A 357 -15.68 5.11 22.35
C ILE A 357 -15.18 6.52 22.12
N ASP A 358 -15.79 7.42 22.88
CA ASP A 358 -15.22 8.67 23.32
C ASP A 358 -14.38 8.29 24.57
N ASP A 359 -13.13 8.72 24.66
CA ASP A 359 -12.42 8.97 25.94
C ASP A 359 -11.40 8.00 26.60
N LYS A 360 -10.83 6.95 25.97
CA LYS A 360 -9.61 6.29 26.55
C LYS A 360 -8.48 5.96 25.56
N TYR A 361 -7.64 6.98 25.34
CA TYR A 361 -6.41 6.99 24.53
C TYR A 361 -5.42 5.85 24.80
N GLU A 362 -5.34 5.34 26.03
CA GLU A 362 -4.40 4.27 26.41
C GLU A 362 -4.96 2.85 26.17
N TYR A 363 -6.28 2.70 26.18
CA TYR A 363 -6.97 1.41 26.02
C TYR A 363 -7.08 1.02 24.54
N GLU A 364 -7.26 2.01 23.65
CA GLU A 364 -7.25 1.79 22.20
C GLU A 364 -5.90 1.32 21.65
N ARG A 365 -4.76 1.77 22.18
CA ARG A 365 -3.43 1.30 21.70
C ARG A 365 -3.19 -0.18 22.02
N ARG A 366 -3.73 -0.69 23.13
CA ARG A 366 -3.68 -2.12 23.48
C ARG A 366 -4.57 -2.91 22.54
N ILE A 367 -5.83 -2.51 22.36
CA ILE A 367 -6.79 -3.21 21.49
C ILE A 367 -6.36 -3.19 20.01
N LYS A 368 -5.88 -2.05 19.48
CA LYS A 368 -5.52 -1.86 18.06
C LYS A 368 -4.41 -2.79 17.55
N LYS A 369 -3.50 -3.25 18.41
CA LYS A 369 -2.40 -4.17 18.01
C LYS A 369 -2.52 -5.58 18.59
N ASP A 370 -3.45 -5.80 19.52
CA ASP A 370 -3.57 -7.09 20.22
C ASP A 370 -4.81 -7.90 19.87
N ILE A 371 -5.80 -7.39 19.13
CA ILE A 371 -6.95 -8.23 18.72
C ILE A 371 -6.53 -9.25 17.65
N VAL A 372 -6.09 -8.77 16.49
CA VAL A 372 -5.77 -9.64 15.35
C VAL A 372 -4.28 -9.88 15.33
N LYS A 373 -3.87 -11.07 15.75
CA LYS A 373 -2.46 -11.45 15.82
C LYS A 373 -2.28 -12.96 15.77
N LEU A 374 -1.05 -13.36 15.46
CA LEU A 374 -0.58 -14.72 15.70
C LEU A 374 -0.33 -14.92 17.20
N SER A 375 -0.43 -16.17 17.65
CA SER A 375 -0.04 -16.55 19.00
C SER A 375 1.43 -16.20 19.24
N PRO A 376 1.86 -15.89 20.47
CA PRO A 376 3.26 -15.55 20.74
C PRO A 376 4.26 -16.60 20.21
N LYS A 377 3.84 -17.87 20.24
CA LYS A 377 4.62 -19.01 19.71
C LYS A 377 4.79 -18.87 18.20
N THR A 378 3.68 -18.81 17.47
CA THR A 378 3.67 -18.72 16.00
C THR A 378 4.31 -17.43 15.50
N ALA A 379 4.03 -16.29 16.13
CA ALA A 379 4.63 -14.99 15.80
C ALA A 379 6.17 -15.00 15.90
N PHE A 380 6.73 -15.70 16.89
CA PHE A 380 8.18 -15.82 17.03
C PHE A 380 8.78 -16.66 15.91
N ALA A 381 8.22 -17.84 15.65
CA ALA A 381 8.70 -18.74 14.60
C ALA A 381 8.60 -18.10 13.20
N ASP A 382 7.48 -17.43 12.92
CA ASP A 382 7.23 -16.68 11.69
C ASP A 382 8.25 -15.56 11.48
N LYS A 383 8.53 -14.75 12.51
CA LYS A 383 9.57 -13.70 12.45
C LYS A 383 10.97 -14.25 12.18
N LEU A 384 11.31 -15.37 12.82
CA LEU A 384 12.61 -16.01 12.63
C LEU A 384 12.77 -16.59 11.23
N LEU A 385 11.72 -17.24 10.71
CA LEU A 385 11.63 -17.70 9.34
C LEU A 385 11.79 -16.53 8.36
N GLN A 386 11.01 -15.46 8.54
CA GLN A 386 11.06 -14.26 7.71
C GLN A 386 12.46 -13.64 7.69
N TYR A 387 13.12 -13.51 8.85
CA TYR A 387 14.48 -12.99 8.94
C TYR A 387 15.47 -13.84 8.14
N ARG A 388 15.38 -15.16 8.24
CA ARG A 388 16.26 -16.10 7.55
C ARG A 388 16.04 -16.10 6.04
N LEU A 389 14.79 -16.09 5.58
CA LEU A 389 14.43 -16.00 4.17
C LEU A 389 14.90 -14.68 3.56
N LYS A 390 14.59 -13.54 4.20
CA LYS A 390 15.02 -12.22 3.77
C LYS A 390 16.54 -12.13 3.62
N LYS A 391 17.30 -12.69 4.56
CA LYS A 391 18.77 -12.66 4.49
C LYS A 391 19.32 -13.40 3.26
N VAL A 392 18.65 -14.46 2.80
CA VAL A 392 19.05 -15.21 1.61
C VAL A 392 18.63 -14.48 0.34
N VAL A 393 17.37 -14.05 0.27
CA VAL A 393 16.79 -13.40 -0.91
C VAL A 393 17.38 -12.01 -1.17
N LEU A 394 17.43 -11.14 -0.16
CA LEU A 394 17.85 -9.75 -0.32
C LEU A 394 19.33 -9.61 -0.69
N ASN A 395 20.18 -10.52 -0.24
CA ASN A 395 21.62 -10.49 -0.56
C ASN A 395 21.95 -11.16 -1.89
N SER A 396 20.95 -11.65 -2.63
CA SER A 396 21.17 -12.31 -3.89
C SER A 396 21.60 -11.34 -4.99
N ARG A 397 22.40 -11.84 -5.94
CA ARG A 397 22.90 -11.04 -7.07
C ARG A 397 21.76 -10.42 -7.89
N ASN A 398 20.69 -11.16 -8.16
CA ASN A 398 19.63 -10.67 -9.04
C ASN A 398 18.80 -9.58 -8.37
N VAL A 399 18.44 -9.75 -7.09
CA VAL A 399 17.73 -8.72 -6.31
C VAL A 399 18.58 -7.45 -6.22
N GLN A 400 19.87 -7.58 -5.89
CA GLN A 400 20.78 -6.42 -5.82
C GLN A 400 20.94 -5.68 -7.16
N ARG A 401 21.01 -6.41 -8.29
CA ARG A 401 21.06 -5.79 -9.62
C ARG A 401 19.76 -5.07 -9.95
N MET A 402 18.62 -5.68 -9.65
CA MET A 402 17.30 -5.10 -9.90
C MET A 402 17.08 -3.83 -9.06
N ASP A 403 17.33 -3.89 -7.75
CA ASP A 403 17.18 -2.74 -6.85
C ASP A 403 18.04 -1.55 -7.30
N ASN A 404 19.31 -1.80 -7.64
CA ASN A 404 20.20 -0.76 -8.12
C ASN A 404 19.78 -0.19 -9.48
N ARG A 405 19.34 -1.05 -10.41
CA ARG A 405 18.84 -0.62 -11.73
C ARG A 405 17.57 0.20 -11.60
N GLY A 406 16.60 -0.25 -10.80
CA GLY A 406 15.35 0.46 -10.56
C GLY A 406 15.59 1.82 -9.90
N SER A 407 16.41 1.85 -8.85
CA SER A 407 16.85 3.08 -8.19
C SER A 407 17.52 4.07 -9.17
N PHE A 408 18.37 3.57 -10.07
CA PHE A 408 18.99 4.39 -11.10
C PHE A 408 17.99 4.96 -12.12
N ILE A 409 17.06 4.13 -12.61
CA ILE A 409 16.01 4.55 -13.55
C ILE A 409 15.13 5.65 -12.93
N ILE A 410 14.61 5.41 -11.72
CA ILE A 410 13.77 6.38 -11.00
C ILE A 410 14.52 7.69 -10.82
N ARG A 411 15.80 7.64 -10.39
CA ARG A 411 16.66 8.83 -10.27
C ARG A 411 16.75 9.61 -11.59
N LYS A 412 17.00 8.93 -12.71
CA LYS A 412 17.15 9.59 -14.01
C LYS A 412 15.83 10.14 -14.56
N LEU A 413 14.71 9.45 -14.35
CA LEU A 413 13.38 9.97 -14.70
C LEU A 413 13.07 11.26 -13.93
N VAL A 414 13.31 11.27 -12.61
CA VAL A 414 13.14 12.50 -11.82
C VAL A 414 14.06 13.60 -12.34
N LEU A 415 15.35 13.30 -12.57
CA LEU A 415 16.34 14.24 -13.09
C LEU A 415 15.90 14.90 -14.40
N ALA A 416 15.36 14.12 -15.35
CA ALA A 416 14.86 14.64 -16.62
C ALA A 416 13.76 15.68 -16.39
N TYR A 417 12.76 15.34 -15.58
CA TYR A 417 11.58 16.19 -15.41
C TYR A 417 11.82 17.39 -14.49
N ILE A 418 12.75 17.33 -13.53
CA ILE A 418 13.11 18.51 -12.72
C ILE A 418 14.03 19.47 -13.47
N THR A 419 14.81 18.97 -14.44
CA THR A 419 15.68 19.79 -15.28
C THR A 419 14.89 20.44 -16.41
N SER A 420 13.96 19.71 -17.01
CA SER A 420 13.15 20.18 -18.13
C SER A 420 11.70 19.68 -18.01
N PRO A 421 10.87 20.35 -17.19
CA PRO A 421 9.49 19.94 -16.94
C PRO A 421 8.61 19.84 -18.20
N GLN A 422 8.96 20.54 -19.28
CA GLN A 422 8.29 20.45 -20.58
C GLN A 422 8.34 19.05 -21.21
N GLN A 423 9.25 18.17 -20.78
CA GLN A 423 9.32 16.79 -21.27
C GLN A 423 8.20 15.90 -20.69
N MET A 424 7.45 16.37 -19.69
CA MET A 424 6.34 15.60 -19.11
C MET A 424 5.16 15.47 -20.10
N PRO A 425 4.36 14.40 -19.99
CA PRO A 425 3.11 14.28 -20.74
C PRO A 425 2.11 15.38 -20.37
N ASP A 426 1.24 15.75 -21.32
CA ASP A 426 0.25 16.82 -21.13
C ASP A 426 -0.66 16.58 -19.92
N LYS A 427 -1.11 15.33 -19.71
CA LYS A 427 -1.91 14.94 -18.53
C LYS A 427 -1.21 15.23 -17.21
N THR A 428 0.10 15.10 -17.17
CA THR A 428 0.92 15.39 -15.99
C THR A 428 1.04 16.89 -15.78
N ILE A 429 1.20 17.68 -16.85
CA ILE A 429 1.21 19.15 -16.79
C ILE A 429 -0.15 19.69 -16.30
N PHE A 430 -1.27 19.19 -16.82
CA PHE A 430 -2.59 19.57 -16.30
C PHE A 430 -2.75 19.23 -14.81
N SER A 431 -2.18 18.09 -14.37
CA SER A 431 -2.21 17.68 -12.97
C SER A 431 -1.39 18.59 -12.06
N LEU A 432 -0.31 19.19 -12.55
CA LEU A 432 0.48 20.19 -11.82
C LEU A 432 -0.34 21.42 -11.46
N PHE A 433 -0.98 22.06 -12.45
CA PHE A 433 -1.76 23.26 -12.18
C PHE A 433 -2.93 22.97 -11.24
N ARG A 434 -3.57 21.80 -11.40
CA ARG A 434 -4.58 21.31 -10.46
C ARG A 434 -4.03 21.16 -9.04
N GLU A 435 -2.89 20.50 -8.89
CA GLU A 435 -2.28 20.29 -7.57
C GLU A 435 -1.92 21.63 -6.91
N TYR A 436 -1.44 22.59 -7.69
CA TYR A 436 -1.13 23.94 -7.21
C TYR A 436 -2.39 24.68 -6.72
N VAL A 437 -3.43 24.76 -7.56
CA VAL A 437 -4.70 25.42 -7.22
C VAL A 437 -5.36 24.74 -6.03
N LYS A 438 -5.41 23.40 -6.01
CA LYS A 438 -6.01 22.65 -4.90
C LYS A 438 -5.29 22.87 -3.57
N ASN A 439 -3.97 22.98 -3.58
CA ASN A 439 -3.20 23.17 -2.34
C ASN A 439 -3.27 24.58 -1.78
N PHE A 440 -3.36 25.60 -2.64
CA PHE A 440 -3.14 26.98 -2.22
C PHE A 440 -4.33 27.92 -2.50
N TYR A 441 -5.32 27.46 -3.27
CA TYR A 441 -6.47 28.23 -3.73
C TYR A 441 -7.73 27.34 -3.83
N ASN A 442 -7.91 26.40 -2.90
CA ASN A 442 -8.93 25.34 -2.99
C ASN A 442 -10.36 25.89 -3.19
N GLU A 443 -10.68 27.06 -2.62
CA GLU A 443 -11.96 27.76 -2.80
C GLU A 443 -12.26 28.12 -4.27
N HIS A 444 -11.23 28.45 -5.06
CA HIS A 444 -11.36 28.78 -6.48
C HIS A 444 -11.49 27.55 -7.38
N MET A 445 -11.21 26.34 -6.87
CA MET A 445 -11.13 25.13 -7.69
C MET A 445 -12.44 24.83 -8.45
N SER A 446 -13.58 24.97 -7.75
CA SER A 446 -14.89 24.64 -8.32
C SER A 446 -15.37 25.64 -9.38
N GLU A 447 -14.90 26.89 -9.29
CA GLU A 447 -15.21 27.95 -10.26
C GLU A 447 -14.37 27.75 -11.53
N ILE A 448 -13.06 27.53 -11.37
CA ILE A 448 -12.15 27.32 -12.50
C ILE A 448 -12.50 26.05 -13.29
N GLU A 449 -12.86 24.94 -12.61
CA GLU A 449 -13.27 23.70 -13.28
C GLU A 449 -14.55 23.83 -14.10
N LYS A 450 -15.48 24.74 -13.73
CA LYS A 450 -16.73 24.96 -14.47
C LYS A 450 -16.51 25.65 -15.81
N GLU A 451 -15.56 26.58 -15.91
CA GLU A 451 -15.32 27.36 -17.13
C GLU A 451 -14.24 26.80 -18.04
N CYS A 452 -13.12 26.34 -17.47
CA CYS A 452 -11.92 25.99 -18.24
C CYS A 452 -11.88 24.51 -18.66
N ASN A 453 -13.03 23.83 -18.54
CA ASN A 453 -13.15 22.38 -18.49
C ASN A 453 -12.30 21.76 -17.36
N ARG A 454 -12.41 20.44 -17.20
CA ARG A 454 -11.72 19.69 -16.13
C ARG A 454 -10.20 19.93 -16.11
N TYR A 455 -9.56 20.33 -17.21
CA TYR A 455 -8.11 20.43 -17.33
C TYR A 455 -7.52 21.81 -17.01
N LEU A 456 -8.35 22.78 -16.58
CA LEU A 456 -7.98 24.18 -16.29
C LEU A 456 -7.50 24.99 -17.49
N PHE A 457 -7.22 24.35 -18.63
CA PHE A 457 -6.81 24.96 -19.88
C PHE A 457 -7.61 24.37 -21.04
N LYS A 458 -7.73 25.15 -22.12
CA LYS A 458 -8.49 24.76 -23.31
C LYS A 458 -7.79 23.65 -24.08
N ASP A 459 -6.47 23.71 -24.17
CA ASP A 459 -5.64 22.73 -24.86
C ASP A 459 -4.26 22.58 -24.20
N ALA A 460 -3.47 21.64 -24.74
CA ALA A 460 -2.13 21.36 -24.24
C ALA A 460 -1.13 22.49 -24.51
N ALA A 461 -1.33 23.28 -25.58
CA ALA A 461 -0.43 24.37 -25.91
C ALA A 461 -0.54 25.49 -24.86
N ASP A 462 -1.75 25.85 -24.47
CA ASP A 462 -2.01 26.82 -23.39
C ASP A 462 -1.34 26.39 -22.09
N ALA A 463 -1.50 25.13 -21.68
CA ALA A 463 -0.91 24.60 -20.46
C ALA A 463 0.64 24.58 -20.51
N ARG A 464 1.21 24.24 -21.66
CA ARG A 464 2.67 24.24 -21.87
C ARG A 464 3.25 25.65 -21.87
N ASN A 465 2.57 26.62 -22.48
CA ASN A 465 2.96 28.02 -22.43
C ASN A 465 2.88 28.57 -21.01
N ALA A 466 1.81 28.25 -20.28
CA ALA A 466 1.68 28.62 -18.87
C ALA A 466 2.80 28.01 -18.01
N LEU A 467 3.19 26.76 -18.28
CA LEU A 467 4.28 26.09 -17.58
C LEU A 467 5.61 26.80 -17.83
N ASP A 468 5.90 27.14 -19.09
CA ASP A 468 7.10 27.89 -19.46
C ASP A 468 7.17 29.23 -18.73
N TYR A 469 6.07 29.99 -18.76
CA TYR A 469 5.95 31.28 -18.09
C TYR A 469 6.19 31.17 -16.58
N CYS A 470 5.55 30.21 -15.90
CA CYS A 470 5.69 30.04 -14.45
C CYS A 470 7.13 29.68 -14.03
N LEU A 471 7.88 29.00 -14.88
CA LEU A 471 9.22 28.50 -14.57
C LEU A 471 10.32 29.49 -14.98
N ASN A 472 10.18 30.13 -16.13
CA ASN A 472 11.26 30.86 -16.78
C ASN A 472 11.10 32.39 -16.74
N ASP A 473 9.89 32.94 -16.60
CA ASP A 473 9.70 34.40 -16.52
C ASP A 473 9.79 34.89 -15.07
N GLU A 474 10.86 35.59 -14.71
CA GLU A 474 11.03 36.17 -13.36
C GLU A 474 9.92 37.14 -12.95
N LYS A 475 9.25 37.79 -13.91
CA LYS A 475 8.18 38.76 -13.66
C LYS A 475 6.81 38.13 -13.49
N SER A 476 6.68 36.81 -13.69
CA SER A 476 5.42 36.10 -13.52
C SER A 476 4.94 36.14 -12.06
N THR A 477 3.82 36.80 -11.80
CA THR A 477 3.19 36.86 -10.46
C THR A 477 1.81 36.22 -10.41
N GLU A 478 1.27 35.79 -11.54
CA GLU A 478 -0.07 35.21 -11.66
C GLU A 478 -0.07 34.08 -12.71
N ILE A 479 -0.90 33.06 -12.49
CA ILE A 479 -1.26 32.04 -13.48
C ILE A 479 -2.63 32.42 -14.06
N ILE A 480 -2.71 32.53 -15.37
CA ILE A 480 -3.92 32.91 -16.09
C ILE A 480 -4.53 31.66 -16.72
N PHE A 481 -5.73 31.30 -16.28
CA PHE A 481 -6.50 30.16 -16.85
C PHE A 481 -7.53 30.65 -17.88
N SER A 482 -8.19 31.76 -17.58
CA SER A 482 -9.13 32.43 -18.48
C SER A 482 -9.04 33.96 -18.32
N LYS A 483 -9.84 34.72 -19.09
CA LYS A 483 -9.95 36.17 -18.92
C LYS A 483 -10.46 36.58 -17.54
N GLU A 484 -11.26 35.72 -16.91
CA GLU A 484 -11.96 35.99 -15.65
C GLU A 484 -11.32 35.24 -14.46
N HIS A 485 -10.54 34.19 -14.74
CA HIS A 485 -9.91 33.37 -13.72
C HIS A 485 -8.39 33.40 -13.79
N LYS A 486 -7.81 33.97 -12.73
CA LYS A 486 -6.38 34.03 -12.48
C LYS A 486 -6.11 33.77 -11.00
N VAL A 487 -4.97 33.15 -10.71
CA VAL A 487 -4.51 32.92 -9.33
C VAL A 487 -3.12 33.51 -9.18
N SER A 488 -2.78 33.95 -7.96
CA SER A 488 -1.42 34.41 -7.68
C SER A 488 -0.43 33.26 -7.78
N LEU A 489 0.77 33.55 -8.30
CA LEU A 489 1.87 32.61 -8.46
C LEU A 489 2.94 32.86 -7.39
N ASP A 490 2.98 31.98 -6.40
CA ASP A 490 4.14 31.72 -5.55
C ASP A 490 5.01 30.63 -6.20
N LYS A 491 6.19 31.02 -6.67
CA LYS A 491 7.11 30.14 -7.41
C LYS A 491 7.63 28.97 -6.57
N THR A 492 7.89 29.17 -5.29
CA THR A 492 8.36 28.11 -4.40
C THR A 492 7.27 27.05 -4.22
N LYS A 493 6.05 27.48 -3.94
CA LYS A 493 4.88 26.60 -3.84
C LYS A 493 4.57 25.87 -5.16
N PHE A 494 4.78 26.55 -6.30
CA PHE A 494 4.59 25.95 -7.62
C PHE A 494 5.62 24.85 -7.89
N LYS A 495 6.91 25.12 -7.62
CA LYS A 495 7.98 24.12 -7.73
C LYS A 495 7.77 22.93 -6.77
N LEU A 496 7.26 23.16 -5.56
CA LEU A 496 6.86 22.09 -4.63
C LEU A 496 5.73 21.21 -5.16
N SER A 497 4.76 21.82 -5.86
CA SER A 497 3.66 21.10 -6.52
C SER A 497 4.17 20.29 -7.71
N LEU A 498 5.10 20.86 -8.49
CA LEU A 498 5.76 20.19 -9.61
C LEU A 498 6.54 18.96 -9.14
N LEU A 499 7.35 19.07 -8.09
CA LEU A 499 8.08 17.94 -7.54
C LEU A 499 7.14 16.79 -7.09
N ARG A 500 6.02 17.13 -6.44
CA ARG A 500 5.01 16.14 -6.05
C ARG A 500 4.38 15.46 -7.27
N VAL A 501 4.01 16.21 -8.29
CA VAL A 501 3.36 15.66 -9.48
C VAL A 501 4.31 14.81 -10.32
N ILE A 502 5.59 15.15 -10.37
CA ILE A 502 6.64 14.28 -10.94
C ILE A 502 6.67 12.94 -10.20
N ALA A 503 6.67 12.97 -8.86
CA ALA A 503 6.66 11.75 -8.05
C ALA A 503 5.38 10.92 -8.27
N ASP A 504 4.21 11.57 -8.34
CA ASP A 504 2.93 10.91 -8.62
C ASP A 504 2.93 10.21 -9.98
N TYR A 505 3.45 10.89 -11.02
CA TYR A 505 3.54 10.34 -12.37
C TYR A 505 4.47 9.12 -12.42
N ILE A 506 5.67 9.24 -11.86
CA ILE A 506 6.66 8.16 -11.83
C ILE A 506 6.17 6.97 -11.00
N ALA A 507 5.62 7.20 -9.81
CA ALA A 507 5.04 6.14 -8.97
C ALA A 507 3.86 5.43 -9.66
N GLY A 508 3.15 6.16 -10.52
CA GLY A 508 2.03 5.66 -11.30
C GLY A 508 2.42 4.77 -12.48
N MET A 509 3.69 4.65 -12.87
CA MET A 509 4.14 3.83 -14.02
C MET A 509 4.16 2.32 -13.69
N THR A 510 4.19 1.49 -14.73
CA THR A 510 4.65 0.07 -14.61
C THR A 510 6.17 0.01 -14.77
N ASP A 511 6.79 -1.10 -14.40
CA ASP A 511 8.25 -1.24 -14.50
C ASP A 511 8.73 -1.13 -15.95
N SER A 512 8.08 -1.86 -16.85
CA SER A 512 8.39 -1.83 -18.29
C SER A 512 8.18 -0.46 -18.91
N TYR A 513 7.16 0.28 -18.46
CA TYR A 513 6.92 1.64 -18.94
C TYR A 513 7.99 2.60 -18.41
N ALA A 514 8.37 2.51 -17.13
CA ALA A 514 9.45 3.32 -16.57
C ALA A 514 10.79 3.05 -17.27
N GLU A 515 11.09 1.80 -17.60
CA GLU A 515 12.27 1.45 -18.41
C GLU A 515 12.21 2.06 -19.82
N LYS A 516 11.07 1.94 -20.49
CA LYS A 516 10.86 2.49 -21.83
C LYS A 516 10.98 4.02 -21.83
N GLU A 517 10.38 4.68 -20.85
CA GLU A 517 10.43 6.13 -20.70
C GLU A 517 11.86 6.60 -20.44
N TYR A 518 12.61 5.90 -19.59
CA TYR A 518 14.02 6.18 -19.38
C TYR A 518 14.83 6.07 -20.67
N ARG A 519 14.60 5.03 -21.48
CA ARG A 519 15.26 4.86 -22.79
C ARG A 519 14.91 6.01 -23.74
N LYS A 520 13.65 6.42 -23.83
CA LYS A 520 13.25 7.56 -24.68
C LYS A 520 13.96 8.86 -24.31
N LEU A 521 14.19 9.09 -23.02
CA LEU A 521 14.78 10.34 -22.52
C LEU A 521 16.31 10.36 -22.61
N TYR A 522 16.97 9.20 -22.51
CA TYR A 522 18.43 9.12 -22.33
C TYR A 522 19.16 8.17 -23.27
N ALA A 523 18.48 7.21 -23.90
CA ALA A 523 19.09 6.28 -24.83
C ALA A 523 18.90 6.77 -26.27
N ILE A 524 19.96 6.65 -27.06
CA ILE A 524 19.90 6.83 -28.51
C ILE A 524 19.39 5.49 -29.08
N ASP A 525 18.10 5.22 -28.97
CA ASP A 525 17.49 4.12 -29.73
C ASP A 525 17.15 4.66 -31.12
N HIS A 526 17.81 4.12 -32.16
CA HIS A 526 17.56 4.46 -33.57
C HIS A 526 16.16 4.07 -34.06
N ASP A 527 15.38 3.33 -33.25
CA ASP A 527 14.05 2.80 -33.58
C ASP A 527 12.90 3.51 -32.85
N ILE A 528 13.14 4.63 -32.18
CA ILE A 528 12.05 5.46 -31.65
C ILE A 528 11.59 6.37 -32.79
N GLU A 529 10.76 5.81 -33.68
CA GLU A 529 10.12 6.53 -34.76
C GLU A 529 9.34 7.77 -34.27
N ALA A 530 9.33 8.74 -35.18
CA ALA A 530 8.80 10.09 -35.14
C ALA A 530 7.30 10.22 -34.84
#